data_AF-G2ZJ46-F1
#
_entry.id   AF-G2ZJ46-F1
#
_cell.length_a   1.000
_cell.length_b   1.000
_cell.length_c   1.000
_cell.angle_alpha   90.00
_cell.angle_beta   90.00
_cell.angle_gamma   90.00
#
_symmetry.space_group_name_H-M   'P 1'
#
loop_
_entity.id
_entity.type
_entity.pdbx_description
1 polymer ?
#
loop_
_entity_poly.entity_id
_entity_poly.type
_entity_poly.pdbx_seq_one_letter_code
_entity_poly.pdbx_strand_id
1 'polypeptide(L)'
;MPKTVRVLSSLALDDQKYPPNSLVTIDDKRAKSLEASGDVDSDADAVSYCREQLGVEVIDHAEVVAALKKAQEPGAKVDEPKQPE
;
A
#
# COMPACT_ATOMS: atom_id res chain seq x y z
N MET A 1 -15.36 3.77 -4.10
CA MET A 1 -14.65 5.06 -4.21
C MET A 1 -13.39 4.92 -3.38
N PRO A 2 -12.22 5.32 -3.90
CA PRO A 2 -11.00 5.31 -3.11
C PRO A 2 -11.10 6.33 -1.98
N LYS A 3 -10.51 6.01 -0.82
CA LYS A 3 -10.47 6.86 0.36
C LYS A 3 -9.02 7.00 0.81
N THR A 4 -8.61 8.24 1.10
CA THR A 4 -7.32 8.53 1.71
C THR A 4 -7.41 8.30 3.21
N VAL A 5 -6.48 7.54 3.74
CA VAL A 5 -6.39 7.21 5.16
C VAL A 5 -4.98 7.50 5.66
N ARG A 6 -4.87 7.88 6.93
CA ARG A 6 -3.62 7.97 7.65
C ARG A 6 -3.26 6.62 8.23
N VAL A 7 -2.03 6.19 8.02
CA VAL A 7 -1.47 4.99 8.64
C VAL A 7 -1.10 5.31 10.08
N LEU A 8 -1.68 4.60 11.05
CA LEU A 8 -1.40 4.81 12.49
C LEU A 8 -0.17 4.02 12.93
N SER A 9 0.00 2.81 12.38
CA SER A 9 1.07 1.87 12.71
C SER A 9 1.70 1.28 11.44
N SER A 10 2.91 0.74 11.52
CA SER A 10 3.58 0.10 10.38
C SER A 10 2.68 -0.90 9.66
N LEU A 11 2.15 -0.52 8.49
CA LEU A 11 1.15 -1.28 7.77
C LEU A 11 1.80 -1.97 6.56
N ALA A 12 1.57 -3.26 6.39
CA ALA A 12 1.98 -4.00 5.21
C ALA A 12 0.76 -4.37 4.36
N LEU A 13 0.73 -3.91 3.11
CA LEU A 13 -0.32 -4.22 2.14
C LEU A 13 0.31 -4.66 0.81
N ASP A 14 -0.07 -5.85 0.32
CA ASP A 14 0.36 -6.37 -0.99
C ASP A 14 1.89 -6.26 -1.20
N ASP A 15 2.67 -6.73 -0.22
CA ASP A 15 4.14 -6.64 -0.15
C ASP A 15 4.74 -5.22 -0.02
N GLN A 16 3.91 -4.18 -0.02
CA GLN A 16 4.33 -2.81 0.25
C GLN A 16 4.19 -2.48 1.73
N LYS A 17 5.27 -1.96 2.33
CA LYS A 17 5.28 -1.44 3.71
C LYS A 17 5.09 0.07 3.71
N TYR A 18 4.16 0.54 4.53
CA TYR A 18 3.87 1.94 4.78
C TYR A 18 4.27 2.32 6.20
N PRO A 19 5.11 3.34 6.39
CA PRO A 19 5.48 3.80 7.72
C PRO A 19 4.30 4.51 8.41
N PRO A 20 4.30 4.57 9.75
CA PRO A 20 3.30 5.33 10.49
C PRO A 20 3.32 6.81 10.08
N ASN A 21 2.16 7.45 10.15
CA ASN A 21 1.86 8.81 9.68
C ASN A 21 1.92 9.01 8.16
N SER A 22 2.01 7.93 7.38
CA SER A 22 1.87 8.00 5.92
C SER A 22 0.42 8.21 5.51
N LEU A 23 0.19 8.90 4.39
CA LEU A 23 -1.12 9.00 3.77
C LEU A 23 -1.20 8.03 2.61
N VAL A 24 -2.20 7.15 2.64
CA VAL A 24 -2.38 6.13 1.61
C VAL A 24 -3.81 6.18 1.11
N THR A 25 -3.98 6.19 -0.21
CA THR A 25 -5.28 6.08 -0.86
C THR A 25 -5.55 4.61 -1.19
N ILE A 26 -6.60 4.06 -0.60
CA ILE A 26 -7.02 2.66 -0.74
C ILE A 26 -8.52 2.56 -1.01
N ASP A 27 -8.99 1.39 -1.44
CA ASP A 27 -10.43 1.18 -1.68
C ASP A 27 -11.24 1.23 -0.37
N ASP A 28 -12.46 1.80 -0.41
CA ASP A 28 -13.33 2.00 0.77
C ASP A 28 -13.53 0.72 1.60
N LYS A 29 -13.66 -0.44 0.93
CA LYS A 29 -13.80 -1.73 1.63
C LYS A 29 -12.58 -2.07 2.47
N ARG A 30 -11.38 -1.87 1.91
CA ARG A 30 -10.12 -2.11 2.62
C ARG A 30 -9.90 -1.07 3.72
N ALA A 31 -10.21 0.20 3.44
CA ALA A 31 -10.14 1.26 4.44
C ALA A 31 -10.96 0.93 5.68
N LYS A 32 -12.22 0.50 5.51
CA LYS A 32 -13.07 0.09 6.63
C LYS A 32 -12.53 -1.12 7.40
N SER A 33 -11.99 -2.12 6.72
CA SER A 33 -11.39 -3.28 7.39
C SER A 33 -10.15 -2.91 8.22
N LEU A 34 -9.30 -2.04 7.70
CA LEU A 34 -8.10 -1.57 8.38
C LEU A 34 -8.42 -0.60 9.51
N GLU A 35 -9.41 0.27 9.33
CA GLU A 35 -9.91 1.18 10.36
C GLU A 35 -10.53 0.40 11.52
N ALA A 36 -11.32 -0.64 11.22
CA ALA A 36 -11.87 -1.55 12.22
C ALA A 36 -10.78 -2.32 12.99
N SER A 37 -9.61 -2.53 12.38
CA SER A 37 -8.45 -3.16 13.02
C SER A 37 -7.60 -2.17 13.82
N GLY A 38 -7.82 -0.85 13.64
CA GLY A 38 -7.05 0.21 14.28
C GLY A 38 -5.70 0.49 13.62
N ASP A 39 -5.46 -0.02 12.40
CA ASP A 39 -4.20 0.18 11.67
C ASP A 39 -4.16 1.51 10.92
N VAL A 40 -5.32 2.01 10.51
CA VAL A 40 -5.48 3.27 9.78
C VAL A 40 -6.58 4.12 10.38
N ASP A 41 -6.51 5.42 10.09
CA ASP A 41 -7.48 6.42 10.48
C ASP A 41 -7.98 7.14 9.23
N SER A 42 -9.28 7.08 8.97
CA SER A 42 -9.89 7.75 7.81
C SER A 42 -10.52 9.11 8.15
N ASP A 43 -10.20 9.65 9.32
CA ASP A 43 -10.64 10.97 9.77
C ASP A 43 -10.01 12.11 8.95
N ALA A 44 -10.83 13.11 8.61
CA ALA A 44 -10.42 14.20 7.73
C ALA A 44 -9.40 15.14 8.40
N ASP A 45 -9.49 15.34 9.71
CA ASP A 45 -8.53 16.15 10.47
C ASP A 45 -7.18 15.43 10.54
N ALA A 46 -7.19 14.11 10.76
CA ALA A 46 -5.97 13.30 10.77
C ALA A 46 -5.23 13.34 9.42
N VAL A 47 -5.98 13.26 8.31
CA VAL A 47 -5.42 13.35 6.95
C VAL A 47 -4.88 14.75 6.67
N SER A 48 -5.63 15.78 7.02
CA SER A 48 -5.22 17.18 6.81
C SER A 48 -3.98 17.53 7.64
N TYR A 49 -3.90 17.07 8.89
CA TYR A 49 -2.73 17.24 9.73
C TYR A 49 -1.46 16.63 9.09
N CYS A 50 -1.53 15.38 8.61
CA CYS A 50 -0.38 14.75 7.94
C CYS A 50 0.03 15.51 6.67
N ARG A 51 -0.94 16.02 5.91
CA ARG A 51 -0.66 16.74 4.67
C ARG A 51 -0.07 18.13 4.91
N GLU A 52 -0.66 18.89 5.83
CA GLU A 52 -0.34 20.31 6.05
C GLU A 52 0.79 20.52 7.07
N GLN A 53 0.81 19.73 8.13
CA GLN A 53 1.80 19.89 9.22
C GLN A 53 3.06 19.06 8.97
N LEU A 54 2.89 17.82 8.50
CA LEU A 54 4.02 16.91 8.27
C LEU A 54 4.52 16.92 6.82
N GLY A 55 3.78 17.55 5.89
CA GLY A 55 4.15 17.60 4.47
C GLY A 55 4.16 16.21 3.82
N VAL A 56 3.36 15.27 4.32
CA VAL A 56 3.33 13.90 3.84
C VAL A 56 2.56 13.83 2.52
N GLU A 57 3.18 13.21 1.52
CA GLU A 57 2.55 12.95 0.23
C GLU A 57 1.54 11.80 0.31
N VAL A 58 0.47 11.92 -0.47
CA VAL A 58 -0.56 10.89 -0.57
C VAL A 58 -0.12 9.83 -1.57
N ILE A 59 0.04 8.59 -1.08
CA ILE A 59 0.46 7.47 -1.91
C ILE A 59 -0.78 6.73 -2.43
N ASP A 60 -0.93 6.60 -3.74
CA ASP A 60 -1.99 5.78 -4.32
C ASP A 60 -1.61 4.30 -4.31
N HIS A 61 -2.26 3.53 -3.45
CA HIS A 61 -1.95 2.11 -3.30
C HIS A 61 -2.30 1.30 -4.55
N ALA A 62 -3.35 1.69 -5.29
CA ALA A 62 -3.76 0.96 -6.48
C ALA A 62 -2.69 1.05 -7.58
N GLU A 63 -2.07 2.23 -7.74
CA GLU A 63 -0.93 2.42 -8.62
C GLU A 63 0.30 1.63 -8.17
N VAL A 64 0.61 1.63 -6.87
CA VAL A 64 1.74 0.87 -6.32
C VAL A 64 1.56 -0.63 -6.57
N VAL A 65 0.37 -1.18 -6.29
CA VAL A 65 0.08 -2.60 -6.53
C VAL A 65 0.13 -2.93 -8.02
N ALA A 66 -0.37 -2.05 -8.89
CA ALA A 66 -0.28 -2.26 -10.33
C ALA A 66 1.19 -2.30 -10.80
N ALA A 67 2.04 -1.41 -10.27
CA ALA A 67 3.47 -1.38 -10.54
C ALA A 67 4.19 -2.64 -10.02
N LEU A 68 3.90 -3.07 -8.78
CA LEU A 68 4.45 -4.28 -8.19
C LEU A 68 4.06 -5.53 -8.97
N LYS A 69 2.78 -5.61 -9.40
CA LYS A 69 2.29 -6.74 -10.20
C LYS A 69 2.98 -6.82 -11.56
N LYS A 70 3.25 -5.67 -12.19
CA LYS A 70 4.00 -5.58 -13.44
C LYS A 70 5.48 -5.96 -13.25
N ALA A 71 6.08 -5.62 -12.11
CA ALA A 71 7.45 -5.98 -11.76
C ALA A 71 7.62 -7.48 -11.44
N GLN A 72 6.53 -8.16 -11.02
CA GLN A 72 6.52 -9.59 -10.69
C GLN A 72 6.12 -10.52 -11.86
N GLU A 73 5.96 -10.02 -13.08
CA GLU A 73 5.76 -10.92 -14.23
C GLU A 73 7.01 -11.78 -14.46
N PRO A 74 6.91 -13.12 -14.33
CA PRO A 74 8.07 -14.00 -14.40
C PRO A 74 8.49 -14.19 -15.86
N GLY A 75 9.53 -13.47 -16.26
CA GLY A 75 10.36 -13.81 -17.42
C GLY A 75 11.38 -14.93 -17.15
N ALA A 76 11.23 -15.73 -16.09
CA ALA A 76 12.16 -16.79 -15.72
C ALA A 76 11.62 -18.18 -16.10
N LYS A 77 11.46 -18.43 -17.41
CA LYS A 77 11.78 -19.77 -17.91
C LYS A 77 13.30 -19.90 -17.83
N VAL A 78 13.81 -20.27 -16.66
CA VAL A 78 15.17 -20.84 -16.61
C VAL A 78 14.98 -22.28 -17.05
N ASP A 79 15.24 -22.46 -18.34
CA ASP A 79 15.38 -23.73 -19.03
C ASP A 79 16.16 -24.71 -18.13
N GLU A 80 15.51 -25.80 -17.79
CA GLU A 80 16.07 -26.94 -17.06
C GLU A 80 17.25 -27.49 -17.89
N PRO A 81 18.53 -27.37 -17.45
CA PRO A 81 19.59 -28.10 -18.12
C PRO A 81 19.44 -29.55 -17.69
N LYS A 82 18.72 -30.30 -18.53
CA LYS A 82 18.72 -31.75 -18.57
C LYS A 82 20.17 -32.20 -18.69
N GLN A 83 20.81 -32.54 -17.56
CA GLN A 83 22.14 -33.15 -17.60
C GLN A 83 22.00 -34.54 -18.27
N PRO A 84 22.69 -34.79 -19.39
CA PRO A 84 22.77 -36.12 -19.97
C PRO A 84 23.86 -36.96 -19.27
N GLU A 85 23.51 -38.24 -19.12
CA GLU A 85 24.35 -39.45 -18.94
C GLU A 85 25.19 -39.62 -17.66
#